data_AF-A0A8T3Q0M8-F1
#
_entry.id   AF-A0A8T3Q0M8-F1
#
_cell.length_a   1.000
_cell.length_b   1.000
_cell.length_c   1.000
_cell.angle_alpha   90.00
_cell.angle_beta   90.00
_cell.angle_gamma   90.00
#
_symmetry.space_group_name_H-M   'P 1'
#
loop_
_entity.id
_entity.type
_entity.pdbx_description
1 polymer ?
#
loop_
_entity_poly.entity_id
_entity_poly.type
_entity_poly.pdbx_seq_one_letter_code
_entity_poly.pdbx_strand_id
1 'polypeptide(L)'
;MTDAAAGRWQAGIGLVAIVAGSFVVSELGDKTMLATFALAATQGALPTWIGSTAGEVAANLVAVVVGRQAGHRLSRRMLRIGSAVLFAVAGLVVLVSALAGDA
;
A
#
# COMPACT_ATOMS: atom_id res chain seq x y z
N MET A 1 -38.14 9.54 15.53
CA MET A 1 -37.57 8.98 14.28
C MET A 1 -36.20 9.57 13.91
N THR A 2 -35.64 10.48 14.74
CA THR A 2 -34.35 11.17 14.52
C THR A 2 -33.16 10.44 15.14
N ASP A 3 -33.35 9.72 16.24
CA ASP A 3 -32.24 9.13 17.02
C ASP A 3 -31.63 7.88 16.37
N ALA A 4 -32.46 7.08 15.69
CA ALA A 4 -31.99 5.93 14.92
C ALA A 4 -31.17 6.34 13.68
N ALA A 5 -31.44 7.51 13.10
CA ALA A 5 -30.62 8.05 12.03
C ALA A 5 -29.28 8.56 12.57
N ALA A 6 -29.30 9.29 13.68
CA ALA A 6 -28.08 9.80 14.34
C ALA A 6 -27.10 8.68 14.69
N GLY A 7 -27.58 7.56 15.27
CA GLY A 7 -26.77 6.40 15.62
C GLY A 7 -26.04 5.75 14.42
N ARG A 8 -26.66 5.75 13.24
CA ARG A 8 -26.08 5.18 12.01
C ARG A 8 -25.01 6.08 11.42
N TRP A 9 -25.22 7.40 11.48
CA TRP A 9 -24.23 8.39 11.08
C TRP A 9 -23.00 8.39 12.00
N GLN A 10 -23.21 8.26 13.31
CA GLN A 10 -22.13 8.16 14.30
C GLN A 10 -21.32 6.87 14.14
N ALA A 11 -22.00 5.73 13.89
CA ALA A 11 -21.34 4.47 13.57
C ALA A 11 -20.57 4.53 12.23
N GLY A 12 -21.12 5.20 11.22
CA GLY A 12 -20.45 5.41 9.94
C GLY A 12 -19.19 6.29 10.05
N ILE A 13 -19.28 7.39 10.80
CA ILE A 13 -18.14 8.27 11.08
C ILE A 13 -17.08 7.52 11.89
N GLY A 14 -17.49 6.73 12.89
CA GLY A 14 -16.58 5.90 13.68
C GLY A 14 -15.84 4.86 12.84
N LEU A 15 -16.54 4.18 11.92
CA LEU A 15 -15.93 3.22 11.00
C LEU A 15 -14.92 3.90 10.06
N VAL A 16 -15.30 5.02 9.45
CA VAL A 16 -14.42 5.79 8.57
C VAL A 16 -13.18 6.27 9.33
N ALA A 17 -13.35 6.77 10.56
CA ALA A 17 -12.23 7.23 11.39
C ALA A 17 -11.28 6.08 11.78
N ILE A 18 -11.81 4.89 12.12
CA ILE A 18 -10.98 3.72 12.44
C ILE A 18 -10.21 3.24 11.20
N VAL A 19 -10.88 3.12 10.05
CA VAL A 19 -10.24 2.66 8.81
C VAL A 19 -9.20 3.69 8.34
N ALA A 20 -9.58 4.96 8.25
CA ALA A 20 -8.68 6.04 7.84
C ALA A 20 -7.52 6.17 8.82
N GLY A 21 -7.78 6.14 10.13
CA GLY A 21 -6.75 6.21 11.16
C GLY A 21 -5.78 5.03 11.11
N SER A 22 -6.29 3.80 10.93
CA SER A 22 -5.44 2.61 10.81
C SER A 22 -4.60 2.63 9.54
N PHE A 23 -5.17 3.06 8.42
CA PHE A 23 -4.46 3.23 7.16
C PHE A 23 -3.37 4.30 7.28
N VAL A 24 -3.72 5.46 7.80
CA VAL A 24 -2.79 6.56 8.09
C VAL A 24 -1.65 6.08 8.98
N VAL A 25 -1.91 5.38 10.09
CA VAL A 25 -0.84 4.84 10.96
C VAL A 25 0.00 3.76 10.27
N SER A 26 -0.62 2.92 9.42
CA SER A 26 0.08 1.87 8.67
C SER A 26 0.91 2.41 7.51
N GLU A 27 0.53 3.55 6.93
CA GLU A 27 1.13 4.10 5.70
C GLU A 27 1.99 5.36 5.97
N LEU A 28 1.75 6.09 7.08
CA LEU A 28 2.63 7.18 7.49
C LEU A 28 3.98 6.62 7.90
N GLY A 29 4.99 6.96 7.11
CA GLY A 29 6.35 6.49 7.32
C GLY A 29 6.70 5.26 6.48
N ASP A 30 5.88 4.86 5.51
CA ASP A 30 6.36 3.97 4.45
C ASP A 30 7.61 4.58 3.78
N LYS A 31 8.54 3.70 3.39
CA LYS A 31 9.76 4.02 2.67
C LYS A 31 9.47 4.85 1.42
N THR A 32 8.35 4.62 0.74
CA THR A 32 7.95 5.43 -0.43
C THR A 32 7.61 6.86 -0.03
N MET A 33 6.95 7.06 1.11
CA MET A 33 6.59 8.39 1.62
C MET A 33 7.85 9.16 2.06
N LEU A 34 8.75 8.50 2.80
CA LEU A 34 10.04 9.09 3.20
C LEU A 34 10.92 9.42 1.99
N ALA A 35 10.98 8.53 1.00
CA ALA A 35 11.72 8.78 -0.24
C ALA A 35 11.13 9.97 -1.02
N THR A 36 9.80 10.06 -1.10
CA THR A 36 9.12 11.18 -1.77
C THR A 36 9.35 12.49 -1.03
N PHE A 37 9.32 12.51 0.31
CA PHE A 37 9.66 13.70 1.09
C PHE A 37 11.11 14.12 0.92
N ALA A 38 12.06 13.18 0.97
CA ALA A 38 13.48 13.47 0.74
C ALA A 38 13.73 14.01 -0.68
N LEU A 39 13.05 13.46 -1.67
CA LEU A 39 13.13 13.94 -3.06
C LEU A 39 12.50 15.33 -3.19
N ALA A 40 11.36 15.59 -2.56
CA ALA A 40 10.72 16.90 -2.55
C ALA A 40 11.58 17.97 -1.88
N ALA A 41 12.30 17.60 -0.81
CA ALA A 41 13.22 18.49 -0.11
C ALA A 41 14.42 18.90 -0.98
N THR A 42 14.84 18.08 -1.94
CA THR A 42 16.03 18.32 -2.77
C THR A 42 15.70 18.83 -4.18
N GLN A 43 14.62 18.33 -4.80
CA GLN A 43 14.23 18.63 -6.19
C GLN A 43 13.02 19.56 -6.28
N GLY A 44 12.38 19.89 -5.15
CA GLY A 44 11.16 20.69 -5.09
C GLY A 44 9.88 19.87 -5.29
N ALA A 45 8.76 20.44 -4.84
CA ALA A 45 7.48 19.74 -4.76
C ALA A 45 6.88 19.37 -6.13
N LEU A 46 6.92 20.29 -7.11
CA LEU A 46 6.34 20.05 -8.43
C LEU A 46 7.05 18.94 -9.23
N PRO A 47 8.39 18.97 -9.40
CA PRO A 47 9.10 17.89 -10.08
C PRO A 47 8.94 16.54 -9.39
N THR A 48 8.94 16.54 -8.06
CA THR A 48 8.76 15.32 -7.25
C THR A 48 7.36 14.73 -7.44
N TRP A 49 6.32 15.56 -7.42
CA TRP A 49 4.94 15.10 -7.62
C TRP A 49 4.74 14.48 -9.01
N ILE A 50 5.28 15.11 -10.05
CA ILE A 50 5.22 14.57 -11.42
C ILE A 50 6.02 13.27 -11.50
N GLY A 51 7.25 13.26 -10.98
CA GLY A 51 8.15 12.11 -11.02
C GLY A 51 7.61 10.90 -10.27
N SER A 52 7.10 11.09 -9.05
CA SER A 52 6.52 10.00 -8.24
C SER A 52 5.26 9.45 -8.90
N THR A 53 4.37 10.32 -9.40
CA THR A 53 3.16 9.90 -10.10
C THR A 53 3.48 9.12 -11.37
N ALA A 54 4.43 9.63 -12.18
CA ALA A 54 4.86 8.94 -13.39
C ALA A 54 5.54 7.60 -13.09
N GLY A 55 6.36 7.55 -12.03
CA GLY A 55 7.02 6.33 -11.57
C GLY A 55 6.02 5.25 -11.14
N GLU A 56 5.04 5.62 -10.33
CA GLU A 56 3.95 4.73 -9.88
C GLU A 56 3.16 4.17 -11.07
N VAL A 57 2.76 5.05 -12.00
CA VAL A 57 2.04 4.66 -13.21
C VAL A 57 2.88 3.71 -14.07
N ALA A 58 4.17 4.00 -14.25
CA ALA A 58 5.08 3.15 -15.01
C ALA A 58 5.26 1.76 -14.36
N ALA A 59 5.43 1.71 -13.04
CA ALA A 59 5.53 0.45 -12.30
C ALA A 59 4.27 -0.41 -12.47
N ASN A 60 3.09 0.21 -12.35
CA ASN A 60 1.81 -0.47 -12.56
C ASN A 60 1.63 -0.95 -14.01
N LEU A 61 2.06 -0.16 -14.99
CA LEU A 61 2.06 -0.56 -16.40
C LEU A 61 2.93 -1.81 -16.63
N VAL A 62 4.14 -1.84 -16.08
CA VAL A 62 5.03 -3.02 -16.15
C VAL A 62 4.36 -4.22 -15.49
N ALA A 63 3.80 -4.07 -14.30
CA ALA A 63 3.12 -5.15 -13.59
C ALA A 63 1.94 -5.73 -14.40
N VAL A 64 1.14 -4.87 -15.05
CA VAL A 64 0.03 -5.30 -15.90
C VAL A 64 0.53 -6.02 -17.15
N VAL A 65 1.55 -5.49 -17.84
CA VAL A 65 2.10 -6.12 -19.05
C VAL A 65 2.66 -7.51 -18.73
N VAL A 66 3.48 -7.61 -17.68
CA VAL A 66 4.04 -8.88 -17.21
C VAL A 66 2.92 -9.83 -16.76
N GLY A 67 1.94 -9.32 -16.01
CA GLY A 67 0.79 -10.09 -15.55
C GLY A 67 -0.07 -10.63 -16.70
N ARG A 68 -0.26 -9.87 -17.77
CA ARG A 68 -0.98 -10.33 -18.98
C ARG A 68 -0.21 -11.41 -19.72
N GLN A 69 1.10 -11.24 -19.91
CA GLN A 69 1.93 -12.22 -20.60
C GLN A 69 2.05 -13.54 -19.81
N ALA A 70 2.23 -13.46 -18.50
CA ALA A 70 2.30 -14.61 -17.61
C ALA A 70 0.91 -15.23 -17.35
N GLY A 71 -0.16 -14.43 -17.43
CA GLY A 71 -1.53 -14.81 -17.09
C GLY A 71 -2.05 -16.03 -17.84
N HIS A 72 -1.62 -16.25 -19.09
CA HIS A 72 -1.99 -17.43 -19.86
C HIS A 72 -1.50 -18.75 -19.26
N ARG A 73 -0.49 -18.73 -18.39
CA ARG A 73 0.06 -19.92 -17.70
C ARG A 73 -0.30 -19.99 -16.22
N LEU A 74 -0.95 -18.96 -15.68
CA LEU A 74 -1.21 -18.84 -14.24
C LEU A 74 -2.62 -19.35 -13.90
N SER A 75 -2.71 -20.56 -13.37
CA SER A 75 -3.97 -21.06 -12.80
C SER A 75 -4.36 -20.27 -11.53
N ARG A 76 -5.66 -20.16 -11.23
CA ARG A 76 -6.14 -19.51 -9.99
C ARG A 76 -5.48 -20.08 -8.73
N ARG A 77 -5.16 -21.38 -8.73
CA ARG A 77 -4.49 -22.06 -7.61
C ARG A 77 -3.04 -21.58 -7.44
N MET A 78 -2.31 -21.41 -8.55
CA MET A 78 -0.94 -20.89 -8.53
C MET A 78 -0.90 -19.43 -8.08
N LEU A 79 -1.83 -18.59 -8.54
CA LEU A 79 -1.92 -17.21 -8.07
C LEU A 79 -2.18 -17.14 -6.56
N ARG A 80 -3.12 -17.94 -6.05
CA ARG A 80 -3.47 -17.97 -4.63
C ARG A 80 -2.34 -18.47 -3.75
N ILE A 81 -1.69 -19.57 -4.12
CA ILE A 81 -0.58 -20.13 -3.34
C ILE A 81 0.64 -19.24 -3.46
N GLY A 82 0.94 -18.75 -4.68
CA GLY A 82 2.05 -17.86 -4.96
C GLY A 82 1.96 -16.57 -4.15
N SER A 83 0.81 -15.89 -4.15
CA SER A 83 0.63 -14.68 -3.34
C SER A 83 0.73 -14.95 -1.84
N ALA A 84 0.13 -16.04 -1.34
CA ALA A 84 0.22 -16.42 0.06
C ALA A 84 1.67 -16.67 0.51
N VAL A 85 2.45 -17.39 -0.30
CA VAL A 85 3.88 -17.61 -0.03
C VAL A 85 4.66 -16.31 -0.10
N LEU A 86 4.42 -15.47 -1.11
CA LEU A 86 5.11 -14.18 -1.25
C LEU A 86 4.88 -13.29 -0.02
N PHE A 87 3.63 -13.18 0.42
CA PHE A 87 3.26 -12.41 1.61
C PHE A 87 3.83 -13.02 2.90
N ALA A 88 3.79 -14.34 3.05
CA ALA A 88 4.37 -15.01 4.21
C ALA A 88 5.89 -14.79 4.31
N VAL A 89 6.59 -14.89 3.18
CA VAL A 89 8.03 -14.62 3.10
C VAL A 89 8.31 -13.14 3.39
N ALA A 90 7.61 -12.21 2.76
CA ALA A 90 7.78 -10.79 3.02
C ALA A 90 7.55 -10.43 4.50
N GLY A 91 6.47 -10.96 5.08
CA GLY A 91 6.17 -10.78 6.51
C GLY A 91 7.25 -11.38 7.41
N LEU A 92 7.76 -12.56 7.09
CA LEU A 92 8.85 -13.19 7.84
C LEU A 92 10.15 -12.38 7.74
N VAL A 93 10.49 -11.88 6.55
CA VAL A 93 11.67 -11.03 6.34
C VAL A 93 11.55 -9.77 7.20
N VAL A 94 10.42 -9.07 7.15
CA VAL A 94 10.18 -7.87 7.98
C VAL A 94 10.27 -8.20 9.47
N LEU A 95 9.68 -9.33 9.90
CA LEU A 95 9.73 -9.77 11.28
C LEU A 95 11.17 -10.06 11.73
N VAL A 96 11.96 -10.77 10.93
CA VAL A 96 13.36 -11.07 11.23
C VAL A 96 14.19 -9.80 11.25
N SER A 97 14.03 -8.89 10.29
CA SER A 97 14.73 -7.59 10.28
C SER A 97 14.42 -6.76 11.52
N ALA A 98 13.15 -6.74 11.95
CA ALA A 98 12.74 -6.05 13.17
C ALA A 98 13.35 -6.68 14.43
N LEU A 99 13.49 -8.01 14.48
CA LEU A 99 14.09 -8.73 15.62
C LEU A 99 15.62 -8.67 15.63
N ALA A 100 16.26 -8.58 14.46
CA ALA A 100 17.71 -8.47 14.30
C ALA A 100 18.25 -7.06 14.63
N GLY A 101 17.37 -6.05 14.74
CA GLY A 101 17.75 -4.66 14.99
C GLY A 101 18.24 -3.92 13.75
N ASP A 102 17.99 -4.46 12.55
CA ASP A 102 18.36 -3.86 11.26
C ASP A 102 17.29 -2.89 10.72
N ALA A 103 16.29 -2.54 11.54
CA ALA A 103 15.12 -1.74 11.19
C ALA A 103 15.12 -0.37 11.90
#